data_AF-A0A2A3ZAW5-F1
#
_entry.id   AF-A0A2A3ZAW5-F1
#
_cell.length_a   1.000
_cell.length_b   1.000
_cell.length_c   1.000
_cell.angle_alpha   90.00
_cell.angle_beta   90.00
_cell.angle_gamma   90.00
#
_symmetry.space_group_name_H-M   'P 1'
#
loop_
_entity.id
_entity.type
_entity.pdbx_description
1 polymer ?
#
loop_
_entity_poly.entity_id
_entity_poly.type
_entity_poly.pdbx_seq_one_letter_code
_entity_poly.pdbx_strand_id
1 'polypeptide(L)'
;MGSRSSVLIYAITQSWKRLDFGEVISDNAFFHLVLARLVEPTSKADILRVLAQLGIEPPHHNTFLNCLFRANERDYRAKIADKCFAPGRRHHRHQSAPL
;
A
#
# COMPACT_ATOMS: atom_id res chain seq x y z
N MET A 1 -6.60 6.08 21.57
CA MET A 1 -7.93 6.13 20.94
C MET A 1 -7.77 5.88 19.46
N GLY A 2 -8.00 4.65 18.98
CA GLY A 2 -7.87 4.30 17.57
C GLY A 2 -9.03 4.90 16.77
N SER A 3 -8.74 5.76 15.80
CA SER A 3 -9.73 6.16 14.80
C SER A 3 -10.19 4.92 14.02
N ARG A 4 -11.43 4.88 13.51
CA ARG A 4 -11.90 3.75 12.66
C ARG A 4 -10.95 3.49 11.48
N SER A 5 -10.28 4.54 11.01
CA SER A 5 -9.26 4.48 9.97
C SER A 5 -8.00 3.70 10.38
N SER A 6 -7.63 3.66 11.67
CA SER A 6 -6.36 3.04 12.11
C SER A 6 -6.35 1.52 11.93
N VAL A 7 -7.50 0.85 12.07
CA VAL A 7 -7.62 -0.60 11.83
C VAL A 7 -7.43 -0.93 10.35
N LEU A 8 -8.02 -0.13 9.46
CA LEU A 8 -7.86 -0.29 8.01
C LEU A 8 -6.41 -0.04 7.58
N ILE A 9 -5.81 1.06 8.03
CA ILE A 9 -4.41 1.39 7.75
C ILE A 9 -3.50 0.26 8.24
N TYR A 10 -3.75 -0.25 9.44
CA TYR A 10 -3.00 -1.38 9.98
C TYR A 10 -3.15 -2.63 9.10
N ALA A 11 -4.37 -3.03 8.73
CA ALA A 11 -4.61 -4.22 7.92
C ALA A 11 -3.93 -4.14 6.54
N ILE A 12 -4.00 -2.98 5.88
CA ILE A 12 -3.33 -2.73 4.60
C ILE A 12 -1.80 -2.78 4.77
N THR A 13 -1.28 -2.14 5.82
CA THR A 13 0.16 -2.15 6.14
C THR A 13 0.67 -3.57 6.41
N GLN A 14 -0.05 -4.37 7.19
CA GLN A 14 0.32 -5.76 7.46
C GLN A 14 0.25 -6.62 6.20
N SER A 15 -0.74 -6.40 5.34
CA SER A 15 -0.84 -7.10 4.06
C SER A 15 0.33 -6.74 3.14
N TRP A 16 0.71 -5.47 3.06
CA TRP A 16 1.87 -5.01 2.30
C TRP A 16 3.17 -5.68 2.75
N LYS A 17 3.36 -5.78 4.08
CA LYS A 17 4.51 -6.47 4.69
C LYS A 17 4.48 -7.98 4.42
N ARG A 18 3.35 -8.64 4.66
CA ARG A 18 3.19 -10.10 4.47
C ARG A 18 3.38 -10.53 3.02
N LEU A 19 3.10 -9.65 2.07
CA LEU A 19 3.30 -9.90 0.64
C LEU A 19 4.70 -9.51 0.16
N ASP A 20 5.57 -9.02 1.05
CA ASP A 20 6.92 -8.54 0.77
C ASP A 20 6.98 -7.51 -0.36
N PHE A 21 5.94 -6.67 -0.47
CA PHE A 21 5.91 -5.62 -1.49
C PHE A 21 6.96 -4.53 -1.23
N GLY A 22 7.31 -4.31 0.05
CA GLY A 22 8.38 -3.38 0.43
C GLY A 22 9.76 -3.74 -0.14
N GLU A 23 10.02 -5.03 -0.38
CA GLU A 23 11.30 -5.51 -0.96
C GLU A 23 11.46 -5.11 -2.43
N VAL A 24 10.36 -4.99 -3.16
CA VAL A 24 10.37 -4.68 -4.60
C VAL A 24 9.98 -3.24 -4.90
N ILE A 25 9.30 -2.57 -3.96
CA ILE A 25 8.87 -1.18 -4.05
C ILE A 25 9.18 -0.46 -2.74
N SER A 26 10.33 0.23 -2.72
CA SER A 26 10.71 1.17 -1.66
C SER A 26 10.28 2.59 -2.05
N ASP A 27 8.97 2.83 -2.07
CA ASP A 27 8.37 4.13 -2.44
C ASP A 27 7.15 4.42 -1.55
N ASN A 28 7.37 5.18 -0.47
CA ASN A 28 6.31 5.52 0.49
C ASN A 28 5.16 6.33 -0.15
N ALA A 29 5.45 7.15 -1.15
CA ALA A 29 4.41 7.87 -1.88
C ALA A 29 3.51 6.88 -2.64
N PHE A 30 4.09 5.81 -3.18
CA PHE A 30 3.31 4.75 -3.84
C PHE A 30 2.42 4.00 -2.83
N PHE A 31 2.96 3.68 -1.66
CA PHE A 31 2.16 3.08 -0.59
C PHE A 31 0.98 3.97 -0.17
N HIS A 32 1.20 5.28 -0.01
CA HIS A 32 0.13 6.24 0.28
C HIS A 32 -0.91 6.33 -0.84
N LEU A 33 -0.52 6.24 -2.11
CA LEU A 33 -1.45 6.17 -3.24
C LEU A 33 -2.34 4.92 -3.15
N VAL A 34 -1.75 3.76 -2.89
CA VAL A 34 -2.50 2.50 -2.74
C VAL A 34 -3.46 2.60 -1.55
N LEU A 35 -2.99 3.09 -0.40
CA LEU A 35 -3.79 3.26 0.79
C LEU A 35 -5.01 4.15 0.52
N ALA A 36 -4.80 5.34 -0.05
CA ALA A 36 -5.88 6.27 -0.37
C ALA A 36 -6.88 5.66 -1.36
N ARG A 37 -6.39 4.95 -2.39
CA ARG A 37 -7.24 4.32 -3.42
C ARG A 37 -8.04 3.12 -2.94
N LEU A 38 -7.55 2.39 -1.94
CA LEU A 38 -8.28 1.29 -1.30
C LEU A 38 -9.37 1.81 -0.34
N VAL A 39 -9.13 2.95 0.29
CA VAL A 39 -10.11 3.61 1.18
C VAL A 39 -11.24 4.23 0.37
N GLU A 40 -10.90 4.96 -0.69
CA GLU A 40 -11.86 5.60 -1.57
C GLU A 40 -11.32 5.64 -3.01
N PRO A 41 -12.06 5.13 -4.02
CA PRO A 41 -11.60 5.08 -5.41
C PRO A 41 -11.73 6.46 -6.08
N THR A 42 -10.94 7.43 -5.62
CA THR A 42 -11.05 8.84 -6.00
C THR A 42 -10.15 9.24 -7.16
N SER A 43 -10.28 10.49 -7.63
CA SER A 43 -9.39 11.11 -8.60
C SER A 43 -7.96 11.27 -8.06
N LYS A 44 -7.00 11.71 -8.88
CA LYS A 44 -5.63 12.03 -8.36
C LYS A 44 -5.64 13.25 -7.44
N ALA A 45 -6.52 14.22 -7.73
CA ALA A 45 -6.63 15.46 -6.96
C ALA A 45 -7.17 15.24 -5.55
N ASP A 46 -8.03 14.24 -5.38
CA ASP A 46 -8.69 13.95 -4.10
C ASP A 46 -7.84 13.13 -3.12
N ILE A 47 -6.68 12.61 -3.54
CA ILE A 47 -5.83 11.74 -2.72
C ILE A 47 -5.37 12.46 -1.45
N LEU A 48 -5.04 13.74 -1.54
CA LEU A 48 -4.58 14.54 -0.39
C LEU A 48 -5.66 14.63 0.69
N ARG A 49 -6.92 14.80 0.29
CA ARG A 49 -8.08 14.82 1.20
C ARG A 49 -8.23 13.48 1.91
N VAL A 50 -8.15 12.38 1.17
CA VAL A 50 -8.27 11.03 1.75
C VAL A 50 -7.14 10.77 2.75
N LEU A 51 -5.91 11.13 2.44
CA LEU A 51 -4.78 10.97 3.37
C LEU A 51 -4.96 11.80 4.65
N ALA A 52 -5.42 13.04 4.53
CA ALA A 52 -5.73 13.87 5.69
C ALA A 52 -6.84 13.26 6.57
N GLN A 53 -7.89 12.67 5.97
CA GLN A 53 -8.95 11.94 6.69
C GLN A 53 -8.43 10.67 7.41
N LEU A 54 -7.34 10.10 6.92
CA LEU A 54 -6.63 8.98 7.55
C LEU A 54 -5.65 9.42 8.65
N GLY A 55 -5.49 10.73 8.87
CA GLY A 55 -4.51 11.29 9.81
C GLY A 55 -3.07 11.20 9.30
N ILE A 56 -2.87 11.06 7.99
CA ILE A 56 -1.56 11.03 7.34
C ILE A 56 -1.30 12.41 6.74
N GLU A 57 -0.19 13.03 7.12
CA GLU A 57 0.21 14.31 6.54
C GLU A 57 0.43 14.14 5.03
N PRO A 58 -0.35 14.83 4.18
CA PRO A 58 -0.30 14.62 2.75
C PRO A 58 1.03 15.18 2.18
N PRO A 59 1.81 14.37 1.45
CA PRO A 59 2.94 14.87 0.66
C PRO A 59 2.50 15.92 -0.36
N HIS A 60 3.45 16.75 -0.83
CA HIS A 60 3.19 17.65 -1.95
C HIS A 60 2.64 16.90 -3.18
N HIS A 61 1.72 17.53 -3.90
CA HIS A 61 1.09 16.95 -5.09
C HIS A 61 2.11 16.42 -6.12
N ASN A 62 3.21 17.15 -6.33
CA ASN A 62 4.28 16.75 -7.25
C ASN A 62 4.96 15.43 -6.85
N THR A 63 5.00 15.11 -5.55
CA THR A 63 5.53 13.84 -5.06
C THR A 63 4.71 12.66 -5.60
N PHE A 64 3.39 12.80 -5.68
CA PHE A 64 2.51 11.77 -6.23
C PHE A 64 2.59 11.65 -7.75
N LEU A 65 2.69 12.79 -8.46
CA LEU A 65 2.91 12.75 -9.90
C LEU A 65 4.22 12.04 -10.24
N ASN A 66 5.32 12.42 -9.59
CA ASN A 66 6.62 11.77 -9.76
C ASN A 66 6.58 10.29 -9.38
N CYS A 67 5.80 9.93 -8.35
CA CYS A 67 5.59 8.54 -7.97
C CYS A 67 4.89 7.74 -9.07
N LEU A 68 3.86 8.29 -9.71
CA LEU A 68 3.16 7.63 -10.81
C LEU A 68 4.08 7.46 -12.03
N PHE A 69 4.91 8.45 -12.35
CA PHE A 69 5.94 8.30 -13.38
C PHE A 69 6.91 7.16 -13.05
N ARG A 70 7.46 7.13 -11.83
CA ARG A 70 8.33 6.02 -11.38
C ARG A 70 7.63 4.67 -11.44
N ALA A 71 6.37 4.61 -11.03
CA ALA A 71 5.60 3.36 -11.02
C ALA A 71 5.44 2.78 -12.42
N ASN A 72 5.29 3.64 -13.44
CA ASN A 72 5.27 3.25 -14.83
C ASN A 72 6.68 2.86 -15.34
N GLU A 73 7.66 3.74 -15.19
CA GLU A 73 9.02 3.51 -15.72
C GLU A 73 9.72 2.29 -15.11
N ARG A 74 9.45 2.01 -13.82
CA ARG A 74 10.09 0.92 -13.08
C ARG A 74 9.22 -0.33 -12.99
N ASP A 75 8.14 -0.37 -13.76
CA ASP A 75 7.17 -1.47 -13.85
C ASP A 75 6.76 -2.04 -12.50
N TYR A 76 6.21 -1.18 -11.64
CA TYR A 76 5.72 -1.60 -10.32
C TYR A 76 4.63 -2.66 -10.44
N ARG A 77 3.85 -2.64 -11.52
CA ARG A 77 2.79 -3.62 -11.77
C ARG A 77 3.37 -5.03 -11.93
N ALA A 78 4.38 -5.22 -12.78
CA ALA A 78 5.01 -6.53 -12.94
C ALA A 78 5.64 -7.01 -11.63
N LYS A 79 6.37 -6.15 -10.92
CA LYS A 79 6.99 -6.48 -9.62
C LYS A 79 5.98 -6.94 -8.56
N ILE A 80 4.84 -6.25 -8.47
CA ILE A 80 3.74 -6.66 -7.58
C ILE A 80 3.13 -7.97 -8.05
N ALA A 81 2.91 -8.14 -9.36
CA ALA A 81 2.37 -9.37 -9.92
C ALA A 81 3.29 -10.58 -9.65
N ASP A 82 4.60 -10.41 -9.79
CA ASP A 82 5.58 -11.46 -9.49
C ASP A 82 5.53 -11.86 -8.02
N LYS A 83 5.49 -10.89 -7.11
CA LYS A 83 5.24 -11.17 -5.69
C LYS A 83 3.90 -11.88 -5.52
N CYS A 84 2.83 -11.45 -6.21
CA CYS A 84 1.50 -12.03 -6.12
C CYS A 84 1.45 -13.51 -6.54
N PHE A 85 2.10 -13.87 -7.63
CA PHE A 85 1.96 -15.16 -8.32
C PHE A 85 3.21 -16.06 -8.23
N ALA A 86 4.22 -15.68 -7.43
CA ALA A 86 5.40 -16.49 -7.20
C ALA A 86 5.03 -17.96 -6.85
N PRO A 87 5.53 -18.95 -7.60
CA PRO A 87 5.28 -20.36 -7.32
C PRO A 87 5.71 -20.73 -5.90
N GLY A 88 4.77 -21.20 -5.08
CA GLY A 88 5.06 -21.62 -3.70
C GLY A 88 4.37 -20.81 -2.60
N ARG A 89 3.67 -19.70 -2.90
CA ARG A 89 2.83 -19.00 -1.91
C ARG A 89 1.50 -19.73 -1.67
N ARG A 90 1.56 -20.97 -1.22
CA ARG A 90 0.45 -21.58 -0.47
C ARG A 90 0.41 -20.88 0.88
N HIS A 91 -0.73 -20.26 1.19
CA HIS A 91 -0.97 -19.56 2.46
C HIS A 91 -0.34 -20.33 3.62
N HIS A 92 0.62 -19.71 4.31
CA HIS A 92 0.96 -20.11 5.68
C HIS A 92 -0.33 -19.96 6.50
N ARG A 93 -1.07 -21.06 6.58
CA ARG A 93 -2.14 -21.29 7.54
C ARG A 93 -1.45 -21.16 8.88
N HIS A 94 -1.97 -20.28 9.75
CA HIS A 94 -1.53 -20.16 11.13
C HIS A 94 -1.24 -21.56 11.68
N GLN A 95 0.05 -21.88 11.87
CA GLN A 95 0.43 -23.02 12.68
C GLN A 95 0.09 -22.60 14.12
N SER A 96 -0.81 -23.37 14.72
CA SER A 96 -1.25 -23.25 16.10
C SER A 96 -0.04 -23.17 17.03
N ALA A 97 -0.05 -22.21 17.95
CA ALA A 97 0.86 -22.20 19.09
C ALA A 97 0.61 -23.46 19.95
N PRO A 98 1.64 -24.23 20.35
CA PRO A 98 1.49 -25.17 21.44
C PRO A 98 1.42 -24.40 22.78
N LEU A 99 0.69 -25.00 23.71
CA LEU A 99 0.33 -24.55 25.07
C LEU A 99 1.53 -24.04 25.89
#